data_AF-A0A955P5Z6-F1
#
_entry.id   AF-A0A955P5Z6-F1
#
_cell.length_a   1.000
_cell.length_b   1.000
_cell.length_c   1.000
_cell.angle_alpha   90.00
_cell.angle_beta   90.00
_cell.angle_gamma   90.00
#
_symmetry.space_group_name_H-M   'P 1'
#
loop_
_entity.id
_entity.type
_entity.pdbx_description
1 polymer ?
#
loop_
_entity_poly.entity_id
_entity_poly.type
_entity_poly.pdbx_seq_one_letter_code
_entity_poly.pdbx_strand_id
1 'polypeptide(L)'
;MIKKYRLFIHVFWIILSGLIIFAPPSFAEDWENDDCLLCHGDKDGLPEGRPELFVDVSYFDDDNAAHAGMECIDCHADIEDLPHAEKLAKVNCAECHDDVQEIYDSSIHAHPLIEGTTG
;
A
#
# COMPACT_ATOMS: atom_id res chain seq x y z
N MET A 1 7.34 -56.18 9.02
CA MET A 1 7.25 -54.92 9.80
C MET A 1 7.16 -53.66 8.92
N ILE A 2 7.84 -53.60 7.76
CA ILE A 2 7.92 -52.42 6.86
C ILE A 2 6.58 -51.99 6.20
N LYS A 3 5.64 -52.92 5.92
CA LYS A 3 4.33 -52.59 5.31
C LYS A 3 3.42 -51.73 6.21
N LYS A 4 3.51 -51.88 7.54
CA LYS A 4 2.71 -51.07 8.49
C LYS A 4 3.15 -49.61 8.48
N TYR A 5 4.46 -49.36 8.46
CA TYR A 5 5.01 -48.00 8.38
C TYR A 5 4.70 -47.29 7.07
N ARG A 6 4.62 -48.02 5.94
CA ARG A 6 4.22 -47.43 4.65
C ARG A 6 2.75 -46.98 4.66
N LEU A 7 1.85 -47.73 5.29
CA LEU A 7 0.46 -47.33 5.45
C LEU A 7 0.33 -46.10 6.37
N PHE A 8 1.08 -46.05 7.47
CA PHE A 8 1.13 -44.89 8.37
C PHE A 8 1.68 -43.64 7.69
N ILE A 9 2.70 -43.78 6.84
CA ILE A 9 3.27 -42.67 6.06
C ILE A 9 2.23 -42.16 5.05
N HIS A 10 1.54 -43.02 4.30
CA HIS A 10 0.52 -42.57 3.36
C HIS A 10 -0.68 -41.91 4.05
N VAL A 11 -1.14 -42.43 5.20
CA VAL A 11 -2.22 -41.81 5.98
C VAL A 11 -1.78 -40.47 6.57
N PHE A 12 -0.54 -40.38 7.06
CA PHE A 12 0.04 -39.12 7.54
C PHE A 12 0.13 -38.07 6.42
N TRP A 13 0.57 -38.44 5.22
CA TRP A 13 0.59 -37.55 4.06
C TRP A 13 -0.81 -37.15 3.60
N ILE A 14 -1.80 -38.06 3.61
CA ILE A 14 -3.20 -37.71 3.25
C ILE A 14 -3.82 -36.74 4.25
N ILE A 15 -3.57 -36.91 5.55
CA ILE A 15 -4.07 -36.00 6.59
C ILE A 15 -3.36 -34.64 6.50
N LEU A 16 -2.05 -34.63 6.25
CA LEU A 16 -1.28 -33.39 6.08
C LEU A 16 -1.68 -32.63 4.80
N SER A 17 -1.93 -33.34 3.69
CA SER A 17 -2.46 -32.75 2.45
C SER A 17 -3.88 -32.20 2.60
N GLY A 18 -4.72 -32.81 3.46
CA GLY A 18 -6.08 -32.34 3.70
C GLY A 18 -6.17 -31.04 4.52
N LEU A 19 -5.16 -30.75 5.35
CA LEU A 19 -5.13 -29.55 6.20
C LEU A 19 -4.77 -28.25 5.45
N ILE A 20 -4.13 -28.35 4.27
CA ILE A 20 -3.76 -27.18 3.46
C ILE A 20 -4.95 -26.61 2.68
N ILE A 21 -6.01 -27.40 2.47
CA ILE A 21 -7.19 -27.00 1.68
C ILE A 21 -8.18 -26.16 2.49
N PHE A 22 -8.01 -26.06 3.82
CA PHE A 22 -8.91 -25.35 4.73
C PHE A 22 -8.28 -24.11 5.36
N ALA A 23 -7.36 -23.44 4.66
CA ALA A 23 -6.99 -22.08 5.02
C ALA A 23 -8.15 -21.16 4.59
N PRO A 24 -8.80 -20.43 5.52
CA PRO A 24 -9.73 -19.40 5.11
C PRO A 24 -8.96 -18.38 4.25
N PRO A 25 -9.55 -17.87 3.15
CA PRO A 25 -8.94 -16.79 2.42
C PRO A 25 -8.66 -15.66 3.41
N SER A 26 -7.40 -15.25 3.51
CA SER A 26 -7.05 -13.98 4.10
C SER A 26 -7.67 -12.94 3.19
N PHE A 27 -8.83 -12.40 3.58
CA PHE A 27 -9.30 -11.15 3.00
C PHE A 27 -8.39 -10.07 3.57
N ALA A 28 -7.25 -9.85 2.92
CA ALA A 28 -6.66 -8.54 2.96
C ALA A 28 -7.73 -7.61 2.37
N GLU A 29 -8.07 -6.56 3.10
CA GLU A 29 -8.98 -5.54 2.60
C GLU A 29 -8.16 -4.68 1.65
N ASP A 30 -8.13 -5.09 0.38
CA ASP A 30 -7.46 -4.35 -0.67
C ASP A 30 -8.44 -3.27 -1.13
N TRP A 31 -8.16 -2.00 -0.83
CA TRP A 31 -8.95 -0.89 -1.37
C TRP A 31 -8.50 -0.58 -2.79
N GLU A 32 -9.46 -0.37 -3.67
CA GLU A 32 -9.23 0.07 -5.04
C GLU A 32 -9.27 1.60 -5.11
N ASN A 33 -8.68 2.18 -6.16
CA ASN A 33 -8.75 3.63 -6.41
C ASN A 33 -10.16 4.21 -6.29
N ASP A 34 -11.18 3.49 -6.79
CA ASP A 34 -12.57 3.93 -6.74
C ASP A 34 -13.06 4.16 -5.30
N ASP A 35 -12.61 3.36 -4.32
CA ASP A 35 -12.97 3.52 -2.90
C ASP A 35 -12.44 4.83 -2.34
N CYS A 36 -11.22 5.21 -2.72
CA CYS A 36 -10.60 6.48 -2.32
C CYS A 36 -11.30 7.67 -2.99
N LEU A 37 -11.64 7.51 -4.27
CA LEU A 37 -12.22 8.55 -5.10
C LEU A 37 -13.68 8.89 -4.76
N LEU A 38 -14.38 8.04 -4.01
CA LEU A 38 -15.69 8.36 -3.43
C LEU A 38 -15.68 9.67 -2.62
N CYS A 39 -14.57 9.96 -1.94
CA CYS A 39 -14.39 11.22 -1.21
C CYS A 39 -13.35 12.13 -1.86
N HIS A 40 -12.24 11.59 -2.35
CA HIS A 40 -11.15 12.41 -2.92
C HIS A 40 -11.41 12.89 -4.35
N GLY A 41 -12.32 12.24 -5.09
CA GLY A 41 -12.78 12.67 -6.41
C GLY A 41 -13.95 13.67 -6.37
N ASP A 42 -14.43 14.05 -5.18
CA ASP A 42 -15.48 15.04 -4.98
C ASP A 42 -15.03 16.15 -4.02
N LYS A 43 -15.11 17.41 -4.44
CA LYS A 43 -14.72 18.55 -3.61
C LYS A 43 -15.59 18.71 -2.37
N ASP A 44 -16.82 18.21 -2.41
CA ASP A 44 -17.75 18.25 -1.29
C ASP A 44 -17.54 17.07 -0.31
N GLY A 45 -16.77 16.06 -0.71
CA GLY A 45 -16.40 14.89 0.12
C GLY A 45 -15.20 15.11 1.03
N LEU A 46 -14.56 16.28 0.95
CA LEU A 46 -13.31 16.60 1.65
C LEU A 46 -13.55 17.32 2.98
N PRO A 47 -12.61 17.20 3.94
CA PRO A 47 -12.60 18.04 5.13
C PRO A 47 -12.63 19.54 4.81
N GLU A 48 -13.35 20.32 5.61
CA GLU A 48 -13.45 21.77 5.42
C GLU A 48 -12.06 22.44 5.36
N GLY A 49 -11.87 23.30 4.37
CA GLY A 49 -10.63 24.06 4.21
C GLY A 49 -9.44 23.24 3.69
N ARG A 50 -9.66 22.02 3.19
CA ARG A 50 -8.63 21.14 2.61
C ARG A 50 -8.86 20.82 1.12
N PRO A 51 -9.10 21.82 0.24
CA PRO A 51 -9.39 21.58 -1.17
C PRO A 51 -8.22 20.95 -1.95
N GLU A 52 -7.00 21.00 -1.42
CA GLU A 52 -5.80 20.39 -2.00
C GLU A 52 -5.81 18.86 -1.97
N LEU A 53 -6.74 18.25 -1.22
CA LEU A 53 -6.91 16.79 -1.16
C LEU A 53 -7.75 16.24 -2.32
N PHE A 54 -8.31 17.12 -3.16
CA PHE A 54 -9.06 16.73 -4.34
C PHE A 54 -8.14 16.13 -5.40
N VAL A 55 -8.51 14.98 -5.92
CA VAL A 55 -7.84 14.29 -7.03
C VAL A 55 -8.68 14.46 -8.29
N ASP A 56 -8.08 15.10 -9.31
CA ASP A 56 -8.66 15.10 -10.65
C ASP A 56 -8.29 13.79 -11.35
N VAL A 57 -9.22 12.84 -11.36
CA VAL A 57 -9.03 11.52 -11.96
C VAL A 57 -8.67 11.61 -13.44
N SER A 58 -9.15 12.65 -14.16
CA SER A 58 -8.81 12.81 -15.57
C SER A 58 -7.33 13.09 -15.80
N TYR A 59 -6.64 13.62 -14.78
CA TYR A 59 -5.19 13.83 -14.81
C TYR A 59 -4.42 12.62 -14.25
N PHE A 60 -4.93 11.99 -13.19
CA PHE A 60 -4.27 10.84 -12.56
C PHE A 60 -4.27 9.60 -13.47
N ASP A 61 -5.37 9.35 -14.17
CA ASP A 61 -5.53 8.21 -15.09
C ASP A 61 -5.06 8.51 -16.53
N ASP A 62 -4.49 9.70 -16.79
CA ASP A 62 -3.93 9.99 -18.12
C ASP A 62 -2.71 9.09 -18.36
N ASP A 63 -2.66 8.38 -19.50
CA ASP A 63 -1.56 7.48 -19.87
C ASP A 63 -0.16 8.16 -19.88
N ASN A 64 -0.10 9.50 -19.92
CA ASN A 64 1.14 10.27 -19.83
C ASN A 64 1.52 10.66 -18.39
N ALA A 65 0.66 10.43 -17.41
CA ALA A 65 0.98 10.63 -16.01
C ALA A 65 2.02 9.59 -15.56
N ALA A 66 3.02 10.03 -14.80
CA ALA A 66 4.16 9.19 -14.40
C ALA A 66 3.76 7.97 -13.54
N HIS A 67 2.59 8.06 -12.91
CA HIS A 67 2.05 7.07 -11.97
C HIS A 67 0.69 6.52 -12.42
N ALA A 68 0.35 6.67 -13.70
CA ALA A 68 -0.89 6.13 -14.25
C ALA A 68 -0.97 4.61 -14.02
N GLY A 69 -2.14 4.15 -13.57
CA GLY A 69 -2.40 2.73 -13.30
C GLY A 69 -1.81 2.19 -11.99
N MET A 70 -1.30 3.05 -11.11
CA MET A 70 -1.00 2.68 -9.72
C MET A 70 -2.26 2.83 -8.85
N GLU A 71 -2.31 2.08 -7.76
CA GLU A 71 -3.33 2.23 -6.73
C GLU A 71 -2.92 3.31 -5.72
N CYS A 72 -3.90 3.99 -5.12
CA CYS A 72 -3.66 5.01 -4.10
C CYS A 72 -2.84 4.45 -2.92
N ILE A 73 -3.13 3.21 -2.55
CA ILE A 73 -2.49 2.48 -1.44
C ILE A 73 -1.06 2.04 -1.75
N ASP A 74 -0.61 2.08 -3.01
CA ASP A 74 0.78 1.80 -3.37
C ASP A 74 1.74 2.84 -2.76
N CYS A 75 1.24 4.06 -2.49
CA CYS A 75 1.99 5.12 -1.80
C CYS A 75 1.43 5.42 -0.41
N HIS A 76 0.11 5.34 -0.22
CA HIS A 76 -0.57 5.57 1.06
C HIS A 76 -0.71 4.26 1.86
N ALA A 77 0.43 3.63 2.14
CA ALA A 77 0.51 2.28 2.70
C ALA A 77 0.08 2.16 4.17
N ASP A 78 -0.13 3.27 4.87
CA ASP A 78 -0.53 3.30 6.29
C ASP A 78 -2.03 3.51 6.52
N ILE A 79 -2.84 3.43 5.45
CA ILE A 79 -4.30 3.43 5.59
C ILE A 79 -4.71 2.05 6.14
N GLU A 80 -5.48 2.05 7.23
CA GLU A 80 -5.97 0.82 7.90
C GLU A 80 -7.50 0.68 7.85
N ASP A 81 -8.24 1.77 7.62
CA ASP A 81 -9.69 1.80 7.56
C ASP A 81 -10.18 2.91 6.61
N LEU A 82 -11.40 2.77 6.08
CA LEU A 82 -12.13 3.85 5.40
C LEU A 82 -13.47 4.13 6.12
N PRO A 83 -13.81 5.41 6.40
CA PRO A 83 -13.00 6.61 6.22
C PRO A 83 -11.74 6.59 7.11
N HIS A 84 -10.61 6.99 6.56
CA HIS A 84 -9.33 6.92 7.24
C HIS A 84 -9.12 8.07 8.23
N ALA A 85 -8.10 7.95 9.08
CA ALA A 85 -7.69 9.04 9.97
C ALA A 85 -7.30 10.29 9.16
N GLU A 86 -7.63 11.49 9.65
CA GLU A 86 -7.35 12.75 8.95
C GLU A 86 -5.85 12.98 8.65
N LYS A 87 -4.98 12.34 9.43
CA LYS A 87 -3.53 12.48 9.30
C LYS A 87 -2.91 11.11 9.09
N LEU A 88 -2.50 10.89 7.85
CA LEU A 88 -1.66 9.78 7.44
C LEU A 88 -0.17 10.15 7.57
N ALA A 89 0.68 9.13 7.53
CA ALA A 89 2.10 9.26 7.33
C ALA A 89 2.39 9.93 5.97
N LYS A 90 3.58 10.50 5.85
CA LYS A 90 4.04 10.98 4.56
C LYS A 90 4.38 9.77 3.70
N VAL A 91 3.97 9.81 2.43
CA VAL A 91 4.36 8.81 1.43
C VAL A 91 5.88 8.74 1.33
N ASN A 92 6.40 7.54 1.11
CA ASN A 92 7.82 7.27 1.01
C ASN A 92 8.23 7.03 -0.44
N CYS A 93 8.52 8.10 -1.18
CA CYS A 93 8.90 8.00 -2.59
C CYS A 93 10.18 7.16 -2.80
N ALA A 94 11.04 7.07 -1.79
CA ALA A 94 12.31 6.34 -1.84
C ALA A 94 12.12 4.82 -1.88
N GLU A 95 10.91 4.30 -1.68
CA GLU A 95 10.63 2.86 -1.87
C GLU A 95 10.82 2.44 -3.33
N CYS A 96 10.55 3.36 -4.27
CA CYS A 96 10.72 3.15 -5.71
C CYS A 96 11.79 4.07 -6.34
N HIS A 97 12.08 5.22 -5.74
CA HIS A 97 13.04 6.22 -6.24
C HIS A 97 14.22 6.42 -5.26
N ASP A 98 14.84 5.31 -4.87
CA ASP A 98 15.98 5.30 -3.94
C ASP A 98 17.20 6.07 -4.51
N ASP A 99 17.44 5.99 -5.81
CA ASP A 99 18.47 6.73 -6.52
C ASP A 99 18.25 8.25 -6.45
N VAL A 100 17.02 8.72 -6.62
CA VAL A 100 16.66 10.14 -6.48
C VAL A 100 16.80 10.58 -5.03
N GLN A 101 16.40 9.74 -4.07
CA GLN A 101 16.56 10.02 -2.65
C GLN A 101 18.05 10.19 -2.28
N GLU A 102 18.93 9.34 -2.79
CA GLU A 102 20.38 9.46 -2.55
C GLU A 102 20.95 10.78 -3.09
N ILE A 103 20.50 11.22 -4.27
CA ILE A 103 20.88 12.53 -4.83
C ILE A 103 20.36 13.67 -3.96
N TYR A 104 19.11 13.58 -3.48
CA TYR A 104 18.54 14.59 -2.60
C TYR A 104 19.34 14.72 -1.29
N ASP A 105 19.61 13.58 -0.64
CA ASP A 105 20.31 13.48 0.65
C ASP A 105 21.75 14.01 0.58
N SER A 106 22.41 13.85 -0.57
CA SER A 106 23.76 14.39 -0.81
C SER A 106 23.77 15.88 -1.22
N SER A 107 22.60 16.50 -1.44
CA SER A 107 22.49 17.88 -1.87
C SER A 107 22.48 18.89 -0.71
N ILE A 108 22.67 20.17 -1.04
CA ILE A 108 22.52 21.26 -0.06
C ILE A 108 21.08 21.39 0.47
N HIS A 109 20.09 20.80 -0.21
CA HIS A 109 18.70 20.90 0.18
C HIS A 109 18.34 19.97 1.36
N ALA A 110 19.09 18.88 1.55
CA ALA A 110 18.90 17.95 2.66
C ALA A 110 19.68 18.34 3.93
N HIS A 111 20.76 19.12 3.83
CA HIS A 111 21.59 19.53 4.96
C HIS A 111 20.80 20.09 6.16
N PRO A 112 19.85 21.03 5.98
CA PRO A 112 19.08 21.57 7.11
C PRO A 112 18.21 20.53 7.83
N LEU A 113 17.73 19.51 7.11
CA LEU A 113 16.93 18.41 7.66
C LEU A 113 17.80 17.45 8.49
N ILE A 114 19.03 17.19 8.03
CA ILE A 114 19.98 16.28 8.68
C ILE A 114 20.58 16.93 9.95
N GLU A 115 20.83 18.24 9.92
CA GLU A 115 21.36 19.00 11.05
C GLU A 115 20.28 19.41 12.07
N GLY A 116 19.01 19.00 11.87
CA GLY A 116 17.90 19.30 12.78
C GLY A 116 17.56 20.79 12.88
N THR A 117 17.89 21.57 11.85
CA THR A 117 17.56 23.01 11.76
C THR A 117 16.42 23.20 10.77
N THR A 118 15.23 22.74 11.14
CA THR A 118 14.01 23.10 10.43
C THR A 118 13.07 23.86 11.37
N GLY A 119 12.74 25.08 10.96
CA GLY A 119 11.66 25.89 11.55
C GLY A 119 10.28 25.47 11.07
#